data_AF-A0A932NHR0-F1
#
_entry.id   AF-A0A932NHR0-F1
#
_cell.length_a   1.000
_cell.length_b   1.000
_cell.length_c   1.000
_cell.angle_alpha   90.00
_cell.angle_beta   90.00
_cell.angle_gamma   90.00
#
_symmetry.space_group_name_H-M   'P 1'
#
loop_
_entity.id
_entity.type
_entity.pdbx_description
1 polymer ?
#
loop_
_entity_poly.entity_id
_entity_poly.type
_entity_poly.pdbx_seq_one_letter_code
_entity_poly.pdbx_strand_id
1 'polypeptide(L)' 'MGAFDEKIGKTVGRRTGHRDPVLDTAALQETFGRLRTAPLCPKGVWRFHSFEEADAWALKMIVRSQGPQK' A
#
# COMPACT_ATOMS: atom_id res chain seq x y z
N MET A 1 -9.39 -46.19 5.39
CA MET A 1 -9.00 -45.18 6.40
C MET A 1 -8.27 -44.08 5.65
N GLY A 2 -8.83 -42.86 5.67
CA GLY A 2 -8.67 -41.83 4.64
C GLY A 2 -7.28 -41.18 4.56
N ALA A 3 -6.96 -40.72 3.35
CA ALA A 3 -5.82 -39.89 3.02
C ALA A 3 -5.97 -38.50 3.64
N PHE A 4 -5.03 -38.10 4.50
CA PHE A 4 -4.93 -36.76 5.08
C PHE A 4 -3.59 -36.09 4.75
N ASP A 5 -2.98 -36.42 3.61
CA ASP A 5 -1.77 -35.73 3.13
C ASP A 5 -2.11 -34.72 2.03
N GLU A 6 -3.11 -33.87 2.28
CA GLU A 6 -3.34 -32.69 1.46
C GLU A 6 -2.62 -31.51 2.12
N LYS A 7 -1.50 -31.09 1.53
CA LYS A 7 -0.80 -29.85 1.94
C LYS A 7 -1.68 -28.64 1.64
N ILE A 8 -2.56 -28.30 2.56
CA ILE A 8 -3.28 -27.04 2.57
C ILE A 8 -2.27 -25.94 2.92
N GLY A 9 -1.68 -25.34 1.88
CA GLY A 9 -0.82 -24.17 2.05
C GLY A 9 -0.14 -23.75 0.75
N LYS A 10 -0.53 -22.59 0.21
CA LYS A 10 0.26 -21.90 -0.81
C LYS A 10 1.39 -21.16 -0.11
N THR A 11 2.64 -21.53 -0.37
CA THR A 11 3.79 -20.69 0.01
C THR A 11 3.72 -19.39 -0.78
N VAL A 12 3.26 -18.31 -0.14
CA VAL A 12 3.41 -16.95 -0.68
C VAL A 12 4.84 -16.52 -0.40
N GLY A 13 5.58 -16.21 -1.48
CA GLY A 13 6.96 -15.71 -1.53
C GLY A 13 7.77 -15.69 -0.23
N ARG A 14 8.89 -16.43 -0.19
CA ARG A 14 9.91 -16.24 0.85
C ARG A 14 10.45 -14.82 0.72
N ARG A 15 10.44 -14.02 1.79
CA ARG A 15 11.11 -12.71 1.83
C ARG A 15 12.61 -12.93 1.64
N THR A 16 13.07 -12.95 0.39
CA THR A 16 14.49 -13.12 0.03
C THR A 16 15.12 -11.75 -0.09
N GLY A 17 16.00 -11.42 0.84
CA GLY A 17 16.83 -10.22 0.79
C GLY A 17 17.43 -9.94 2.16
N HIS A 18 18.75 -9.74 2.22
CA HIS A 18 19.38 -9.09 3.36
C HIS A 18 18.80 -7.67 3.42
N ARG A 19 17.89 -7.42 4.36
CA ARG A 19 17.35 -6.10 4.62
C ARG A 19 18.31 -5.38 5.55
N ASP A 20 18.81 -4.24 5.12
CA ASP A 20 19.48 -3.32 6.02
C ASP A 20 18.38 -2.60 6.83
N PRO A 21 18.25 -2.88 8.14
CA PRO A 21 17.20 -2.27 8.95
C PRO A 21 17.32 -0.75 9.01
N VAL A 22 18.53 -0.21 8.88
CA VAL A 22 18.79 1.23 8.92
C VAL A 22 18.26 1.88 7.65
N LEU A 23 18.57 1.32 6.48
CA LEU A 23 18.06 1.83 5.19
C LEU A 23 16.55 1.70 5.08
N ASP A 24 15.98 0.56 5.47
CA ASP A 24 14.53 0.35 5.47
C ASP A 24 13.83 1.37 6.38
N THR A 25 14.39 1.64 7.56
CA THR A 25 13.84 2.62 8.50
C THR A 25 13.95 4.04 7.96
N ALA A 26 15.06 4.41 7.33
CA ALA A 26 15.25 5.72 6.73
C ALA A 26 14.23 5.98 5.60
N ALA A 27 14.05 5.02 4.68
CA ALA A 27 13.06 5.12 3.61
C ALA A 27 11.63 5.23 4.15
N LEU A 28 11.32 4.48 5.21
CA LEU A 28 10.03 4.56 5.88
C LEU A 28 9.80 5.94 6.53
N GLN A 29 10.79 6.45 7.26
CA GLN A 29 10.71 7.77 7.89
C GLN A 29 10.53 8.89 6.87
N GLU A 30 11.28 8.84 5.76
CA GLU A 30 11.14 9.80 4.66
C GLU A 30 9.73 9.76 4.07
N THR A 31 9.21 8.55 3.80
CA THR A 31 7.85 8.37 3.28
C THR A 31 6.81 8.94 4.25
N PHE A 32 6.93 8.66 5.55
CA PHE A 32 6.04 9.25 6.56
C PHE A 32 6.13 10.77 6.61
N GLY A 33 7.34 11.34 6.48
CA GLY A 33 7.55 12.78 6.41
C GLY A 33 6.76 13.41 5.26
N ARG A 34 6.87 12.85 4.05
CA ARG A 34 6.15 13.31 2.85
C ARG A 34 4.63 13.22 3.04
N LEU A 35 4.14 12.09 3.54
CA LEU A 35 2.71 11.85 3.76
C LEU A 35 2.09 12.74 4.85
N ARG A 36 2.88 13.16 5.83
CA ARG A 36 2.43 14.07 6.90
C ARG A 36 2.12 15.46 6.35
N THR A 37 2.86 15.91 5.34
CA THR A 37 2.68 17.23 4.72
C THR A 37 1.64 17.24 3.59
N ALA A 38 1.53 16.14 2.84
CA ALA A 38 0.62 16.03 1.70
C ALA A 38 -0.16 14.70 1.80
N PRO A 39 -1.45 14.74 2.15
CA PRO A 39 -2.24 13.51 2.23
C PRO A 39 -2.48 12.94 0.82
N LEU A 40 -2.55 11.60 0.72
CA LEU A 40 -2.84 10.92 -0.55
C LEU A 40 -4.21 11.31 -1.11
N CYS A 41 -5.18 11.51 -0.23
CA CYS A 41 -6.53 11.96 -0.56
C CYS A 41 -6.86 13.25 0.19
N PRO A 42 -7.60 14.18 -0.42
CA PRO A 42 -8.03 15.41 0.24
C PRO A 42 -8.94 15.12 1.44
N LYS A 43 -8.77 15.87 2.52
CA LYS A 43 -9.59 15.76 3.73
C LYS A 43 -11.04 16.17 3.45
N GLY A 44 -11.98 15.51 4.10
CA GLY A 44 -13.41 15.85 4.04
C GLY A 44 -14.32 14.64 3.91
N VAL A 45 -15.62 14.90 3.82
CA VAL A 45 -16.64 13.89 3.54
C VAL A 45 -17.02 13.99 2.06
N TRP A 46 -16.73 12.93 1.32
CA TRP A 46 -17.06 12.82 -0.10
C TRP A 46 -18.23 11.85 -0.26
N ARG A 47 -19.21 12.23 -1.09
CA ARG A 47 -20.38 11.41 -1.39
C ARG A 47 -20.19 10.76 -2.75
N PHE A 48 -20.32 9.44 -2.78
CA PHE A 48 -20.25 8.64 -3.99
C PHE A 48 -21.57 7.86 -4.13
N HIS A 49 -21.97 7.64 -5.37
CA HIS A 49 -23.16 6.87 -5.70
C HIS A 49 -22.90 5.36 -5.62
N SER A 50 -21.65 4.93 -5.84
CA SER A 50 -21.23 3.54 -5.72
C SER A 50 -19.82 3.38 -5.14
N PHE A 51 -19.46 2.14 -4.78
CA PHE A 51 -18.12 1.82 -4.27
C PHE A 51 -17.06 1.94 -5.37
N GLU A 52 -17.38 1.55 -6.59
CA GLU A 52 -16.50 1.64 -7.76
C GLU A 52 -16.14 3.09 -8.07
N GLU A 53 -17.10 4.02 -7.90
CA GLU A 53 -16.85 5.45 -8.05
C GLU A 53 -15.87 5.96 -6.98
N ALA A 54 -16.06 5.53 -5.73
CA ALA A 54 -15.16 5.88 -4.64
C ALA A 54 -13.74 5.37 -4.88
N ASP A 55 -13.60 4.14 -5.38
CA ASP A 55 -12.30 3.52 -5.63
C ASP A 55 -11.56 4.18 -6.81
N ALA A 56 -12.26 4.44 -7.91
CA ALA A 56 -11.72 5.18 -9.05
C ALA A 56 -11.27 6.60 -8.66
N TRP A 57 -12.06 7.28 -7.80
CA TRP A 57 -11.69 8.58 -7.26
C TRP A 57 -10.44 8.49 -6.38
N ALA A 58 -10.38 7.53 -5.46
CA ALA A 58 -9.25 7.35 -4.56
C ALA A 58 -7.95 7.06 -5.31
N LEU A 59 -8.00 6.15 -6.30
CA LEU A 59 -6.86 5.84 -7.16
C LEU A 59 -6.35 7.09 -7.90
N LYS A 60 -7.26 7.89 -8.45
CA LYS A 60 -6.93 9.16 -9.11
C LYS A 60 -6.26 10.15 -8.16
N MET A 61 -6.68 10.22 -6.89
CA MET A 61 -6.05 11.08 -5.89
C MET A 61 -4.65 10.58 -5.53
N ILE A 62 -4.48 9.27 -5.33
CA ILE A 62 -3.18 8.66 -5.06
C ILE A 62 -2.19 8.94 -6.21
N VAL A 63 -2.58 8.74 -7.47
CA VAL A 63 -1.73 9.03 -8.63
C VAL A 63 -1.34 10.50 -8.69
N ARG A 64 -2.25 11.42 -8.34
CA ARG A 64 -1.95 12.87 -8.29
C ARG A 64 -1.00 13.25 -7.16
N SER A 65 -1.04 12.54 -6.03
CA SER A 65 -0.16 12.79 -4.89
C SER A 65 1.30 12.39 -5.17
N GLN A 66 1.53 11.48 -6.12
CA GLN A 66 2.86 11.15 -6.66
C GLN A 66 3.28 12.23 -7.67
N GLY A 67 3.46 13.47 -7.20
CA GLY A 67 4.01 14.56 -8.02
C GLY A 67 5.38 14.19 -8.62
N PRO A 68 5.82 14.84 -9.72
CA PRO A 68 7.06 14.50 -10.39
C PRO A 68 8.22 14.54 -9.38
N GLN A 69 8.98 13.44 -9.31
CA GLN A 69 10.24 13.40 -8.57
C GLN A 69 11.13 14.50 -9.14
N LYS A 70 11.46 15.52 -8.34
CA LYS A 70 12.47 16.52 -8.67
C LYS A 70 13.84 15.99 -8.29
#